data_AF-A0A0C3M462-F1
#
_entry.id   AF-A0A0C3M462-F1
#
_cell.length_a   1.000
_cell.length_b   1.000
_cell.length_c   1.000
_cell.angle_alpha   90.00
_cell.angle_beta   90.00
_cell.angle_gamma   90.00
#
_symmetry.space_group_name_H-M   'P 1'
#
loop_
_entity.id
_entity.type
_entity.pdbx_description
1 polymer ?
#
loop_
_entity_poly.entity_id
_entity_poly.type
_entity_poly.pdbx_seq_one_letter_code
_entity_poly.pdbx_strand_id
1 'polypeptide(L)'
;MEEANVVHGDLRPNNVMLEVGSDTTPVCSGEEQGVNLRVVDFDWAGEADKVCYPLQRNEDITWPGDAGTPIKVGHDRILVNNWWSEHFSSMS
;
A
#
# COMPACT_ATOMS: atom_id res chain seq x y z
N MET A 1 -8.47 1.98 -5.94
CA MET A 1 -8.67 0.51 -5.93
C MET A 1 -9.99 0.15 -5.25
N GLU A 2 -10.30 0.72 -4.08
CA GLU A 2 -11.56 0.48 -3.34
C GLU A 2 -12.83 0.65 -4.19
N GLU A 3 -12.97 1.74 -4.94
CA GLU A 3 -14.14 1.98 -5.81
C GLU A 3 -14.35 0.88 -6.87
N ALA A 4 -13.28 0.21 -7.28
CA ALA A 4 -13.32 -0.88 -8.25
C ALA A 4 -13.49 -2.27 -7.58
N ASN A 5 -13.68 -2.33 -6.26
CA ASN A 5 -13.68 -3.57 -5.48
C ASN A 5 -12.42 -4.42 -5.66
N VAL A 6 -11.27 -3.77 -5.88
CA VAL A 6 -9.96 -4.41 -6.02
C VAL A 6 -9.11 -4.09 -4.80
N VAL A 7 -8.36 -5.08 -4.34
CA VAL A 7 -7.37 -4.97 -3.26
C VAL A 7 -5.97 -5.26 -3.80
N HIS A 8 -4.96 -4.60 -3.23
CA HIS A 8 -3.55 -4.91 -3.45
C HIS A 8 -3.08 -6.03 -2.51
N GLY A 9 -3.47 -5.95 -1.24
CA GLY A 9 -3.15 -6.96 -0.22
C GLY A 9 -1.82 -6.71 0.50
N ASP A 10 -0.81 -6.19 -0.19
CA ASP A 10 0.49 -5.83 0.42
C ASP A 10 0.84 -4.34 0.23
N LEU A 11 -0.09 -3.42 0.52
CA LEU A 11 0.16 -2.00 0.30
C LEU A 11 1.02 -1.40 1.43
N ARG A 12 2.32 -1.28 1.19
CA ARG A 12 3.34 -0.78 2.14
C ARG A 12 4.44 -0.01 1.39
N PRO A 13 5.32 0.74 2.09
CA PRO A 13 6.33 1.57 1.43
C PRO A 13 7.20 0.82 0.40
N ASN A 14 7.56 -0.44 0.67
CA ASN A 14 8.37 -1.25 -0.24
C ASN A 14 7.69 -1.51 -1.59
N ASN A 15 6.36 -1.41 -1.65
CA ASN A 15 5.55 -1.68 -2.83
C ASN A 15 5.03 -0.37 -3.47
N VAL A 16 5.65 0.75 -3.12
CA VAL A 16 5.41 2.06 -3.73
C VAL A 16 6.73 2.57 -4.30
N MET A 17 6.77 2.77 -5.61
CA MET A 17 7.89 3.40 -6.30
C MET A 17 7.68 4.90 -6.41
N LEU A 18 8.76 5.65 -6.23
CA LEU A 18 8.86 7.08 -6.50
C LEU A 18 9.67 7.28 -7.77
N GLU A 19 9.13 8.05 -8.72
CA GLU A 19 9.89 8.45 -9.90
C GLU A 19 10.93 9.51 -9.52
N VAL A 20 12.18 9.28 -9.93
CA VAL A 20 13.30 10.18 -9.64
C VAL A 20 14.06 10.52 -10.91
N GLY A 21 14.60 11.74 -10.95
CA GLY A 21 15.49 12.22 -12.01
C GLY A 21 16.86 11.53 -11.96
N SER A 22 17.71 11.87 -12.92
CA SER A 22 19.08 11.35 -12.99
C SER A 22 19.95 11.71 -11.79
N ASP A 23 19.57 12.75 -11.04
CA ASP A 23 20.21 13.21 -9.81
C ASP A 23 19.55 12.67 -8.54
N THR A 24 18.66 11.67 -8.66
CA THR A 24 17.87 11.05 -7.59
C THR A 24 16.86 11.97 -6.90
N THR A 25 16.63 13.17 -7.44
CA THR A 25 15.57 14.05 -6.94
C THR A 25 14.20 13.56 -7.40
N PRO A 26 13.14 13.69 -6.58
CA PRO A 26 11.78 13.36 -7.00
C PRO A 26 11.38 14.14 -8.25
N VAL A 27 10.83 13.43 -9.25
CA VAL A 27 10.20 14.10 -10.38
C VAL A 27 8.87 14.67 -9.92
N CYS A 28 8.78 15.99 -9.88
CA CYS A 28 7.54 16.71 -9.61
C CYS A 28 6.84 17.05 -10.93
N SER A 29 5.55 16.77 -11.03
CA SER A 29 4.75 17.09 -12.21
C SER A 29 3.36 17.61 -11.85
N GLY A 30 2.68 18.21 -12.83
CA GLY A 30 1.36 18.83 -12.65
C GLY A 30 1.39 20.23 -12.04
N GLU A 31 0.21 20.84 -11.90
CA GLU A 31 0.06 22.22 -11.42
C GLU A 31 0.46 22.39 -9.94
N GLU A 32 0.30 21.34 -9.13
CA GLU A 32 0.62 21.34 -7.70
C GLU A 32 2.05 20.85 -7.38
N GLN A 33 2.87 20.58 -8.40
CA GLN A 33 4.21 19.99 -8.23
C GLN A 33 4.21 18.68 -7.40
N GLY A 34 3.20 17.84 -7.61
CA GLY A 34 3.09 16.55 -6.94
C GLY A 34 4.17 15.58 -7.41
N VAL A 35 4.61 14.69 -6.53
CA VAL A 35 5.53 13.60 -6.88
C VAL A 35 4.81 12.49 -7.62
N ASN A 36 5.50 11.86 -8.57
CA ASN A 36 4.96 10.73 -9.31
C ASN A 36 5.20 9.42 -8.56
N LEU A 37 4.11 8.78 -8.11
CA LEU A 37 4.13 7.49 -7.42
C LEU A 37 3.53 6.37 -8.28
N ARG A 38 4.05 5.16 -8.12
CA ARG A 38 3.46 3.94 -8.69
C ARG A 38 3.36 2.85 -7.63
N VAL A 39 2.20 2.21 -7.55
CA VAL A 39 2.04 0.97 -6.77
C VAL A 39 2.54 -0.20 -7.62
N VAL A 40 3.29 -1.11 -7.02
CA VAL A 40 3.90 -2.29 -7.66
C VAL A 40 3.74 -3.51 -6.77
N ASP A 41 4.09 -4.71 -7.29
CA ASP A 41 3.97 -5.99 -6.59
C ASP A 41 2.52 -6.44 -6.32
N PHE A 42 1.82 -6.77 -7.41
CA PHE A 42 0.40 -7.16 -7.40
C PHE A 42 0.18 -8.66 -7.17
N ASP A 43 1.15 -9.40 -6.62
CA ASP A 43 1.06 -10.86 -6.49
C ASP A 43 -0.11 -11.31 -5.60
N TRP A 44 -0.57 -10.46 -4.67
CA TRP A 44 -1.71 -10.74 -3.78
C TRP A 44 -2.99 -10.03 -4.23
N ALA A 45 -2.91 -9.26 -5.31
CA ALA A 45 -3.98 -8.37 -5.71
C ALA A 45 -5.10 -9.12 -6.45
N GLY A 46 -6.30 -8.58 -6.33
CA GLY A 46 -7.46 -9.11 -7.04
C GLY A 46 -8.76 -8.51 -6.53
N GLU A 47 -9.87 -9.13 -6.89
CA GLU A 47 -11.17 -8.73 -6.39
C GLU A 47 -11.25 -9.00 -4.87
N ALA A 48 -11.73 -8.02 -4.12
CA ALA A 48 -11.92 -8.14 -2.68
C ALA A 48 -12.77 -9.37 -2.33
N ASP A 49 -12.48 -9.98 -1.18
CA ASP A 49 -13.10 -11.21 -0.68
C ASP A 49 -12.85 -12.47 -1.55
N LYS A 50 -12.18 -12.35 -2.71
CA LYS A 50 -11.84 -13.48 -3.60
C LYS A 50 -10.36 -13.87 -3.58
N VAL A 51 -9.49 -12.96 -3.17
CA VAL A 51 -8.06 -13.22 -2.92
C VAL A 51 -7.80 -13.28 -1.42
N CYS A 52 -6.85 -14.14 -1.01
CA CYS A 52 -6.51 -14.34 0.38
C CYS A 52 -5.08 -13.88 0.67
N TYR A 53 -4.84 -13.48 1.91
CA TYR A 53 -3.46 -13.37 2.40
C TYR A 53 -2.74 -14.71 2.29
N PRO A 54 -1.42 -14.72 2.01
CA PRO A 54 -0.66 -15.96 2.08
C PRO A 54 -0.64 -16.52 3.51
N LEU A 55 -0.44 -17.84 3.61
CA LEU A 55 -0.30 -18.52 4.90
C LEU A 55 0.96 -18.12 5.66
N GLN A 56 2.02 -17.77 4.92
CA GLN A 56 3.29 -17.30 5.46
C GLN A 56 3.52 -15.86 4.99
N ARG A 57 3.76 -14.97 5.95
CA ARG A 57 4.04 -13.54 5.73
C ARG A 57 4.82 -13.01 6.92
N ASN A 58 5.39 -11.81 6.78
CA ASN A 58 6.12 -11.19 7.88
C ASN A 58 5.19 -10.94 9.08
N GLU A 59 5.52 -11.51 10.24
CA GLU A 59 4.75 -11.36 11.49
C GLU A 59 4.98 -10.01 12.17
N ASP A 60 6.04 -9.29 11.80
CA ASP A 60 6.33 -7.95 12.32
C ASP A 60 5.38 -6.87 11.75
N ILE A 61 4.56 -7.21 10.77
CA ILE A 61 3.58 -6.31 10.18
C ILE A 61 2.23 -6.52 10.85
N THR A 62 1.62 -5.44 11.32
CA THR A 62 0.24 -5.44 11.83
C THR A 62 -0.75 -5.54 10.68
N TRP A 63 -0.98 -6.77 10.20
CA TRP A 63 -1.92 -7.04 9.11
C TRP A 63 -3.38 -6.81 9.56
N PRO A 64 -4.24 -6.27 8.68
CA PRO A 64 -5.65 -6.03 8.99
C PRO A 64 -6.51 -7.32 8.97
N GLY A 65 -5.94 -8.46 8.58
CA GLY A 65 -6.62 -9.76 8.60
C GLY A 65 -5.66 -10.93 8.79
N ASP A 66 -6.20 -12.10 9.11
CA ASP A 66 -5.42 -13.30 9.45
C ASP A 66 -4.81 -13.99 8.22
N ALA A 67 -3.81 -14.84 8.44
CA ALA A 67 -3.15 -15.60 7.38
C ALA A 67 -4.13 -16.58 6.73
N GLY A 68 -4.11 -16.68 5.40
CA GLY A 68 -5.04 -17.53 4.65
C GLY A 68 -6.48 -17.01 4.56
N THR A 69 -6.81 -15.87 5.18
CA THR A 69 -8.16 -15.30 5.11
C THR A 69 -8.33 -14.33 3.94
N PRO A 70 -9.56 -14.14 3.44
CA PRO A 70 -9.84 -13.18 2.38
C PRO A 70 -9.41 -11.75 2.73
N ILE A 71 -8.85 -11.07 1.74
CA ILE A 71 -8.48 -9.67 1.84
C ILE A 71 -9.72 -8.83 1.53
N LYS A 72 -10.12 -7.97 2.47
CA LYS A 72 -11.37 -7.20 2.39
C LYS A 72 -11.14 -5.80 1.86
N VAL A 73 -12.21 -5.21 1.33
CA VAL A 73 -12.25 -3.78 1.03
C VAL A 73 -11.84 -2.98 2.27
N GLY A 74 -10.88 -2.08 2.11
CA GLY A 74 -10.35 -1.22 3.18
C GLY A 74 -9.13 -1.77 3.91
N HIS A 75 -8.74 -3.04 3.72
CA HIS A 75 -7.50 -3.56 4.30
C HIS A 75 -6.27 -2.75 3.85
N ASP A 76 -6.17 -2.39 2.57
CA ASP A 76 -5.08 -1.55 2.06
C ASP A 76 -5.04 -0.16 2.73
N ARG A 77 -6.20 0.45 2.98
CA ARG A 77 -6.30 1.72 3.69
C ARG A 77 -5.84 1.60 5.15
N ILE A 78 -6.13 0.48 5.81
CA ILE A 78 -5.64 0.23 7.17
C ILE A 78 -4.11 0.15 7.18
N LEU A 79 -3.49 -0.55 6.21
CA LEU A 79 -2.03 -0.62 6.11
C LEU A 79 -1.41 0.78 5.94
N VAL A 80 -1.97 1.60 5.05
CA VAL A 80 -1.52 2.99 4.85
C VAL A 80 -1.70 3.84 6.10
N ASN A 81 -2.86 3.75 6.76
CA ASN A 81 -3.15 4.51 7.97
C ASN A 81 -2.21 4.13 9.13
N ASN A 82 -1.97 2.83 9.33
CA ASN A 82 -1.06 2.35 10.38
C ASN A 82 0.35 2.93 10.16
N TRP A 83 0.87 2.81 8.93
CA TRP A 83 2.18 3.37 8.59
C TRP A 83 2.22 4.89 8.79
N TRP A 84 1.19 5.61 8.33
CA TRP A 84 1.11 7.07 8.49
C TRP A 84 1.12 7.47 9.96
N SER A 85 0.34 6.78 10.79
CA SER A 85 0.26 7.06 12.22
C SER A 85 1.59 6.81 12.94
N GLU A 86 2.32 5.76 12.58
CA GLU A 86 3.64 5.46 13.15
C GLU A 86 4.70 6.53 12.80
N HIS A 87 4.60 7.17 11.63
CA HIS A 87 5.67 8.02 11.12
C HIS A 87 5.38 9.53 11.18
N PHE A 88 4.12 9.94 11.21
CA PHE A 88 3.73 11.36 11.12
C PHE A 88 2.81 11.84 12.22
N SER A 89 2.18 10.96 13.01
CA SER A 89 1.26 11.40 14.08
C SER A 89 1.95 11.94 15.34
N SER A 90 3.28 12.08 15.36
CA SER A 90 4.01 12.82 16.40
C SER A 90 4.24 14.31 16.07
N MET A 91 3.70 14.82 14.97
CA MET A 91 3.73 16.24 14.64
C MET A 91 2.42 16.93 15.08
N SER A 92 2.27 17.13 16.39
CA SER A 92 1.26 18.02 16.99
C SER A 92 1.91 19.05 17.89
#